data_AF-B1N5N9-F1
#
_entry.id   AF-B1N5N9-F1
#
_cell.length_a   1.000
_cell.length_b   1.000
_cell.length_c   1.000
_cell.angle_alpha   90.00
_cell.angle_beta   90.00
_cell.angle_gamma   90.00
#
_symmetry.space_group_name_H-M   'P 1'
#
loop_
_entity.id
_entity.type
_entity.pdbx_description
1 polymer ?
#
loop_
_entity_poly.entity_id
_entity_poly.type
_entity_poly.pdbx_seq_one_letter_code
_entity_poly.pdbx_strand_id
1 'polypeptide(L)'
;MQLGYNEIMIVSKYFEDINDFINLEMGVKRFQGNMERFHFNPIPLNQYSRKLFPNIETFHIYNEEDKIFKEGRIFKYVIWYDVSYSKYLEEKEEMNEYKNIEYTKYDRKKYGNTIPIEVNSLGINCFYECTSLQTINIPTSVIEIGDWCFYKCSSLISINIPSSITSFG
;
A
#
# COMPACT_ATOMS: atom_id res chain seq x y z
N MET A 1 -34.50 -2.45 6.14
CA MET A 1 -33.44 -1.63 6.76
C MET A 1 -33.11 -0.50 5.79
N GLN A 2 -33.20 0.76 6.22
CA GLN A 2 -32.94 1.91 5.35
C GLN A 2 -31.54 2.45 5.68
N LEU A 3 -30.58 2.30 4.76
CA LEU A 3 -29.24 2.88 4.90
C LEU A 3 -29.34 4.41 4.97
N GLY A 4 -28.61 5.02 5.90
CA GLY A 4 -28.42 6.47 5.97
C GLY A 4 -27.18 6.91 5.18
N TYR A 5 -26.86 8.19 5.34
CA TYR A 5 -25.79 8.86 4.60
C TYR A 5 -24.39 8.37 4.96
N ASN A 6 -24.13 8.02 6.21
CA ASN A 6 -22.82 7.53 6.62
C ASN A 6 -22.65 6.07 6.22
N GLU A 7 -23.72 5.29 6.33
CA GLU A 7 -23.75 3.89 5.95
C GLU A 7 -23.52 3.73 4.44
N ILE A 8 -24.13 4.59 3.60
CA ILE A 8 -23.90 4.50 2.16
C ILE A 8 -22.46 4.86 1.78
N MET A 9 -21.83 5.83 2.45
CA MET A 9 -20.41 6.12 2.23
C MET A 9 -19.52 4.92 2.58
N ILE A 10 -19.86 4.16 3.62
CA ILE A 10 -19.13 2.95 4.00
C ILE A 10 -19.33 1.87 2.94
N VAL A 11 -20.58 1.63 2.53
CA VAL A 11 -20.91 0.61 1.50
C VAL A 11 -20.25 0.94 0.17
N SER A 12 -20.23 2.21 -0.24
CA SER A 12 -19.63 2.62 -1.51
C SER A 12 -18.11 2.44 -1.56
N LYS A 13 -17.42 2.17 -0.44
CA LYS A 13 -15.99 1.79 -0.47
C LYS A 13 -15.75 0.40 -1.06
N TYR A 14 -16.80 -0.41 -1.17
CA TYR A 14 -16.75 -1.76 -1.76
C TYR A 14 -17.21 -1.80 -3.22
N PHE A 15 -17.45 -0.64 -3.83
CA PHE A 15 -17.77 -0.55 -5.25
C PHE A 15 -16.52 -0.83 -6.09
N GLU A 16 -16.70 -1.50 -7.22
CA GLU A 16 -15.60 -1.97 -8.06
C GLU A 16 -15.16 -0.87 -9.03
N ASP A 17 -16.12 -0.14 -9.59
CA ASP A 17 -15.85 0.88 -10.59
C ASP A 17 -16.70 2.14 -10.42
N ILE A 18 -16.46 3.12 -11.30
CA ILE A 18 -17.18 4.40 -11.26
C ILE A 18 -18.67 4.26 -11.60
N ASN A 19 -19.06 3.25 -12.38
CA ASN A 19 -20.45 3.03 -12.77
C ASN A 19 -21.29 2.65 -11.56
N ASP A 20 -20.75 1.92 -10.58
CA ASP A 20 -21.45 1.63 -9.34
C ASP A 20 -21.86 2.91 -8.59
N PHE A 21 -20.95 3.89 -8.50
CA PHE A 21 -21.24 5.19 -7.90
C PHE A 21 -22.29 5.97 -8.71
N ILE A 22 -22.14 6.01 -10.03
CA ILE A 22 -23.07 6.70 -10.92
C ILE A 22 -24.47 6.08 -10.82
N ASN A 23 -24.56 4.75 -10.89
CA ASN A 23 -25.81 4.00 -10.79
C ASN A 23 -26.49 4.22 -9.43
N LEU A 24 -25.72 4.27 -8.34
CA LEU A 24 -26.25 4.59 -7.02
C LEU A 24 -26.91 5.98 -6.98
N GLU A 25 -26.20 7.01 -7.44
CA GLU A 25 -26.70 8.38 -7.38
C GLU A 25 -27.85 8.65 -8.36
N MET A 26 -27.82 8.01 -9.55
CA MET A 26 -28.90 8.10 -10.53
C MET A 26 -30.13 7.31 -10.09
N GLY A 27 -29.93 6.10 -9.55
CA GLY A 27 -31.02 5.18 -9.19
C GLY A 27 -31.69 5.54 -7.86
N VAL A 28 -30.99 6.20 -6.95
CA VAL A 28 -31.48 6.47 -5.59
C VAL A 28 -31.31 7.95 -5.25
N LYS A 29 -32.31 8.77 -5.60
CA LYS A 29 -32.29 10.25 -5.45
C LYS A 29 -31.78 10.77 -4.11
N ARG A 30 -32.11 10.09 -3.00
CA ARG A 30 -31.66 10.51 -1.67
C ARG A 30 -30.14 10.41 -1.46
N PHE A 31 -29.41 9.67 -2.30
CA PHE A 31 -27.96 9.52 -2.25
C PHE A 31 -27.23 10.36 -3.31
N GLN A 32 -27.92 11.27 -4.01
CA GLN A 32 -27.26 12.22 -4.89
C GLN A 32 -26.23 13.07 -4.12
N GLY A 33 -25.07 13.31 -4.73
CA GLY A 33 -23.96 14.03 -4.10
C GLY A 33 -23.17 13.17 -3.10
N ASN A 34 -23.32 11.84 -3.10
CA ASN A 34 -22.54 10.95 -2.24
C ASN A 34 -21.05 11.02 -2.57
N MET A 35 -20.67 11.07 -3.85
CA MET A 35 -19.29 11.19 -4.32
C MET A 35 -18.61 12.47 -3.83
N GLU A 36 -19.35 13.58 -3.70
CA GLU A 36 -18.81 14.85 -3.19
C GLU A 36 -18.38 14.77 -1.72
N ARG A 37 -18.87 13.77 -0.97
CA ARG A 37 -18.58 13.61 0.46
C ARG A 37 -17.27 12.85 0.72
N PHE A 38 -16.65 12.32 -0.33
CA PHE A 38 -15.37 11.65 -0.23
C PHE A 38 -14.22 12.65 -0.21
N HIS A 39 -13.39 12.57 0.84
CA HIS A 39 -12.12 13.27 0.95
C HIS A 39 -10.92 12.43 0.48
N PHE A 40 -11.18 11.22 0.00
CA PHE A 40 -10.23 10.32 -0.65
C PHE A 40 -10.89 9.57 -1.79
N ASN A 41 -10.15 9.16 -2.81
CA ASN A 41 -10.72 8.35 -3.88
C ASN A 41 -10.93 6.89 -3.43
N PRO A 42 -12.16 6.36 -3.47
CA PRO A 42 -12.45 4.98 -3.06
C PRO A 42 -11.98 3.94 -4.09
N ILE A 43 -11.74 4.37 -5.33
CA ILE A 43 -11.28 3.54 -6.46
C ILE A 43 -10.17 4.27 -7.22
N PRO A 44 -9.39 3.59 -8.07
CA PRO A 44 -8.52 4.24 -9.04
C PRO A 44 -9.29 5.21 -9.93
N LEU A 45 -8.75 6.40 -10.19
CA LEU A 45 -9.43 7.44 -10.96
C LEU A 45 -8.74 7.70 -12.30
N ASN A 46 -9.55 7.96 -13.32
CA ASN A 46 -9.11 8.51 -14.59
C ASN A 46 -9.57 9.97 -14.72
N GLN A 47 -9.29 10.61 -15.85
CA GLN A 47 -9.60 12.03 -16.05
C GLN A 47 -11.11 12.35 -16.03
N TYR A 48 -11.95 11.38 -16.38
CA TYR A 48 -13.41 11.50 -16.28
C TYR A 48 -13.86 11.36 -14.83
N SER A 49 -13.54 10.24 -14.18
CA SER A 49 -14.02 9.95 -12.82
C SER A 49 -13.46 10.91 -11.77
N ARG A 50 -12.25 11.47 -11.97
CA ARG A 50 -11.68 12.50 -11.09
C ARG A 50 -12.58 13.72 -10.91
N LYS A 51 -13.35 14.09 -11.93
CA LYS A 51 -14.26 15.26 -11.88
C LYS A 51 -15.46 15.02 -10.96
N LEU A 52 -15.82 13.76 -10.70
CA LEU A 52 -16.96 13.37 -9.87
C LEU A 52 -16.64 13.40 -8.37
N PHE A 53 -15.35 13.43 -8.00
CA PHE A 53 -14.89 13.51 -6.61
C PHE A 53 -14.18 14.84 -6.33
N PRO A 54 -14.91 15.98 -6.25
CA PRO A 54 -14.30 17.30 -6.19
C PRO A 54 -13.50 17.59 -4.91
N ASN A 55 -13.85 16.93 -3.79
CA ASN A 55 -13.33 17.24 -2.47
C ASN A 55 -12.18 16.32 -1.99
N ILE A 56 -11.51 15.61 -2.91
CA ILE A 56 -10.36 14.77 -2.56
C ILE A 56 -9.20 15.63 -2.02
N GLU A 57 -8.77 15.26 -0.82
CA GLU A 57 -7.64 15.83 -0.08
C GLU A 57 -6.52 14.80 0.12
N THR A 58 -6.91 13.53 0.31
CA THR A 58 -6.01 12.37 0.38
C THR A 58 -6.19 11.50 -0.87
N PHE A 59 -5.15 11.38 -1.69
CA PHE A 59 -5.22 10.61 -2.93
C PHE A 59 -4.60 9.22 -2.74
N HIS A 60 -5.42 8.18 -2.86
CA HIS A 60 -5.00 6.79 -2.84
C HIS A 60 -4.49 6.34 -4.21
N ILE A 61 -3.32 5.72 -4.22
CA ILE A 61 -2.70 5.09 -5.38
C ILE A 61 -2.69 3.60 -5.10
N TYR A 62 -3.53 2.84 -5.81
CA TYR A 62 -3.76 1.43 -5.56
C TYR A 62 -2.76 0.55 -6.33
N ASN A 63 -2.33 0.98 -7.50
CA ASN A 63 -1.35 0.30 -8.35
C ASN A 63 -0.29 1.25 -8.89
N GLU A 64 0.87 0.73 -9.29
CA GLU A 64 1.95 1.53 -9.88
C GLU A 64 1.56 2.23 -11.18
N GLU A 65 0.62 1.64 -11.93
CA GLU A 65 0.12 2.16 -13.22
C GLU A 65 -1.02 3.18 -13.07
N ASP A 66 -1.52 3.40 -11.85
CA ASP A 66 -2.64 4.31 -11.61
C ASP A 66 -2.28 5.74 -12.02
N LYS A 67 -3.24 6.43 -12.64
CA LYS A 67 -3.06 7.84 -12.99
C LYS A 67 -3.03 8.71 -11.73
N ILE A 68 -1.91 9.39 -11.52
CA ILE A 68 -1.70 10.30 -10.39
C ILE A 68 -2.15 11.73 -10.76
N PHE A 69 -2.92 12.35 -9.87
CA PHE A 69 -3.33 13.75 -10.00
C PHE A 69 -2.63 14.60 -8.94
N LYS A 70 -2.00 15.70 -9.37
CA LYS A 70 -1.31 16.68 -8.49
C LYS A 70 -2.03 18.02 -8.38
N GLU A 71 -3.25 18.09 -8.91
CA GLU A 71 -4.06 19.31 -8.96
C GLU A 71 -5.10 19.35 -7.83
N GLY A 72 -5.59 20.56 -7.53
CA GLY A 72 -6.66 20.78 -6.56
C GLY A 72 -6.16 20.85 -5.12
N ARG A 73 -6.94 20.30 -4.18
CA ARG A 73 -6.66 20.33 -2.73
C ARG A 73 -5.94 19.07 -2.22
N ILE A 74 -5.31 18.29 -3.12
CA ILE A 74 -4.60 17.07 -2.73
C ILE A 74 -3.30 17.47 -2.03
N PHE A 75 -3.16 17.11 -0.76
CA PHE A 75 -1.95 17.36 0.02
C PHE A 75 -1.34 16.10 0.63
N LYS A 76 -2.01 14.96 0.51
CA LYS A 76 -1.53 13.66 1.00
C LYS A 76 -1.72 12.58 -0.05
N TYR A 77 -0.69 11.78 -0.27
CA TYR A 77 -0.79 10.53 -1.04
C TYR A 77 -0.71 9.32 -0.12
N VAL A 78 -1.54 8.31 -0.39
CA VAL A 78 -1.46 7.00 0.26
C VAL A 78 -1.19 5.94 -0.80
N ILE A 79 -0.03 5.32 -0.73
CA ILE A 79 0.45 4.33 -1.67
C ILE A 79 0.15 2.94 -1.10
N TRP A 80 -0.71 2.18 -1.79
CA TRP A 80 -1.16 0.86 -1.34
C TRP A 80 -0.40 -0.30 -1.99
N TYR A 81 0.16 -0.11 -3.18
CA TYR A 81 0.97 -1.14 -3.83
C TYR A 81 2.35 -1.30 -3.15
N ASP A 82 3.01 -2.41 -3.43
CA ASP A 82 4.32 -2.72 -2.86
C ASP A 82 5.41 -1.81 -3.43
N VAL A 83 6.16 -1.15 -2.53
CA VAL A 83 7.23 -0.24 -2.90
C VAL A 83 8.54 -0.76 -2.33
N SER A 84 9.53 -1.00 -3.19
CA SER A 84 10.88 -1.35 -2.73
C SER A 84 11.47 -0.27 -1.82
N TYR A 85 12.27 -0.66 -0.83
CA TYR A 85 12.85 0.28 0.13
C TYR A 85 13.71 1.36 -0.55
N SER A 86 14.44 1.03 -1.62
CA SER A 86 15.17 2.02 -2.42
C SER A 86 14.23 3.07 -3.02
N LYS A 87 13.13 2.64 -3.65
CA LYS A 87 12.14 3.55 -4.25
C LYS A 87 11.49 4.43 -3.18
N TYR A 88 11.14 3.84 -2.03
CA TYR A 88 10.62 4.59 -0.88
C TYR A 88 11.60 5.69 -0.45
N LEU A 89 12.89 5.40 -0.31
CA LEU A 89 13.87 6.41 0.08
C LEU A 89 14.04 7.53 -0.96
N GLU A 90 13.88 7.22 -2.24
CA GLU A 90 13.99 8.18 -3.35
C GLU A 90 12.76 9.09 -3.47
N GLU A 91 11.57 8.56 -3.18
CA GLU A 91 10.29 9.25 -3.43
C GLU A 91 9.59 9.77 -2.17
N LYS A 92 10.06 9.41 -0.96
CA LYS A 92 9.36 9.78 0.28
C LYS A 92 9.22 11.29 0.43
N GLU A 93 7.98 11.72 0.68
CA GLU A 93 7.65 13.07 1.10
C GLU A 93 6.97 13.01 2.48
N GLU A 94 7.17 14.03 3.30
CA GLU A 94 6.80 14.04 4.73
C GLU A 94 5.32 13.71 5.00
N MET A 95 4.41 14.12 4.10
CA MET A 95 2.98 13.90 4.27
C MET A 95 2.49 12.58 3.63
N ASN A 96 3.30 11.91 2.81
CA ASN A 96 2.88 10.73 2.07
C ASN A 96 3.01 9.47 2.93
N GLU A 97 2.09 8.55 2.71
CA GLU A 97 2.00 7.30 3.47
C GLU A 97 2.18 6.11 2.53
N TYR A 98 3.06 5.19 2.91
CA TYR A 98 3.34 3.96 2.17
C TYR A 98 2.86 2.79 3.01
N LYS A 99 1.96 1.98 2.47
CA LYS A 99 1.34 0.88 3.21
C LYS A 99 2.22 -0.36 3.26
N ASN A 100 2.98 -0.60 2.18
CA ASN A 100 3.78 -1.80 2.01
C ASN A 100 5.16 -1.43 1.48
N ILE A 101 6.14 -1.36 2.38
CA ILE A 101 7.55 -1.15 2.01
C ILE A 101 8.27 -2.50 2.03
N GLU A 102 8.73 -2.95 0.87
CA GLU A 102 9.42 -4.23 0.69
C GLU A 102 10.94 -4.04 0.71
N TYR A 103 11.65 -4.84 1.51
CA TYR A 103 13.10 -4.94 1.44
C TYR A 103 13.51 -6.04 0.47
N THR A 104 13.98 -5.65 -0.70
CA THR A 104 14.32 -6.56 -1.80
C THR A 104 15.76 -7.05 -1.71
N LYS A 105 16.10 -8.04 -2.54
CA LYS A 105 17.50 -8.46 -2.76
C LYS A 105 18.38 -7.29 -3.26
N TYR A 106 17.81 -6.35 -4.02
CA TYR A 106 18.53 -5.16 -4.46
C TYR A 106 18.82 -4.24 -3.28
N ASP A 107 17.83 -3.99 -2.42
CA ASP A 107 17.99 -3.19 -1.22
C ASP A 107 19.03 -3.79 -0.27
N ARG A 108 18.99 -5.10 -0.04
CA ARG A 108 20.01 -5.81 0.74
C ARG A 108 21.42 -5.63 0.17
N LYS A 109 21.57 -5.72 -1.16
CA LYS A 109 22.88 -5.50 -1.80
C LYS A 109 23.37 -4.06 -1.65
N LYS A 110 22.46 -3.08 -1.61
CA LYS A 110 22.77 -1.64 -1.52
C LYS A 110 23.00 -1.17 -0.08
N TYR A 111 22.19 -1.63 0.87
CA TYR A 111 22.15 -1.15 2.25
C TYR A 111 22.62 -2.18 3.29
N GLY A 112 22.87 -3.43 2.88
CA GLY A 112 23.40 -4.49 3.73
C GLY A 112 22.33 -5.42 4.32
N ASN A 113 22.66 -6.08 5.42
CA ASN A 113 21.76 -7.08 6.04
C ASN A 113 20.88 -6.51 7.16
N THR A 114 21.06 -5.24 7.52
CA THR A 114 20.25 -4.56 8.53
C THR A 114 18.94 -4.11 7.90
N ILE A 115 17.83 -4.69 8.33
CA ILE A 115 16.49 -4.36 7.84
C ILE A 115 16.03 -3.06 8.52
N PRO A 116 15.70 -2.00 7.76
CA PRO A 116 15.15 -0.75 8.29
C PRO A 116 13.78 -0.93 8.97
N ILE A 117 13.44 -0.05 9.93
CA ILE A 117 12.18 -0.15 10.70
C ILE A 117 10.95 0.26 9.88
N GLU A 118 11.15 0.96 8.76
CA GLU A 118 10.08 1.32 7.83
C GLU A 118 9.61 0.13 6.99
N VAL A 119 10.39 -0.95 6.91
CA VAL A 119 10.09 -2.13 6.09
C VAL A 119 8.96 -2.95 6.70
N ASN A 120 8.02 -3.35 5.84
CA ASN A 120 6.87 -4.21 6.17
C ASN A 120 7.03 -5.63 5.64
N SER A 121 7.79 -5.86 4.57
CA SER A 121 7.97 -7.20 4.00
C SER A 121 9.41 -7.44 3.56
N LEU A 122 9.83 -8.71 3.60
CA LEU A 122 11.08 -9.14 2.98
C LEU A 122 10.75 -9.81 1.66
N GLY A 123 11.29 -9.30 0.56
CA GLY A 123 10.90 -9.79 -0.76
C GLY A 123 11.42 -11.19 -1.11
N ILE A 124 10.89 -11.73 -2.20
CA ILE A 124 11.29 -13.04 -2.74
C ILE A 124 12.81 -13.08 -2.92
N ASN A 125 13.44 -14.17 -2.44
CA ASN A 125 14.89 -14.36 -2.52
C ASN A 125 15.74 -13.24 -1.89
N CYS A 126 15.20 -12.42 -0.97
CA CYS A 126 15.90 -11.24 -0.43
C CYS A 126 17.31 -11.56 0.10
N PHE A 127 17.44 -12.61 0.91
CA PHE A 127 18.69 -13.14 1.46
C PHE A 127 19.19 -14.41 0.76
N TYR A 128 18.69 -14.75 -0.43
CA TYR A 128 19.10 -15.95 -1.18
C TYR A 128 20.63 -16.02 -1.33
N GLU A 129 21.20 -17.17 -0.95
CA GLU A 129 22.65 -17.46 -0.99
C GLU A 129 23.51 -16.47 -0.18
N CYS A 130 22.98 -15.88 0.89
CA CYS A 130 23.82 -15.14 1.85
C CYS A 130 24.63 -16.12 2.73
N THR A 131 25.66 -16.74 2.14
CA THR A 131 26.45 -17.81 2.78
C THR A 131 27.27 -17.34 3.98
N SER A 132 27.51 -16.03 4.13
CA SER A 132 28.18 -15.44 5.29
C SER A 132 27.22 -14.94 6.39
N LEU A 133 25.91 -14.94 6.15
CA LEU A 133 24.92 -14.47 7.11
C LEU A 133 24.76 -15.49 8.25
N GLN A 134 25.21 -15.14 9.45
CA GLN A 134 25.11 -16.02 10.63
C GLN A 134 23.84 -15.79 11.45
N THR A 135 23.40 -14.53 11.52
CA THR A 135 22.24 -14.08 12.29
C THR A 135 21.56 -12.95 11.53
N ILE A 136 20.25 -12.80 11.72
CA ILE A 136 19.49 -11.66 11.23
C ILE A 136 18.48 -11.20 12.27
N ASN A 137 18.39 -9.88 12.44
CA ASN A 137 17.36 -9.26 13.27
C ASN A 137 16.24 -8.78 12.35
N ILE A 138 15.06 -9.39 12.47
CA ILE A 138 13.86 -8.99 11.73
C ILE A 138 13.06 -8.04 12.61
N PRO A 139 12.88 -6.75 12.23
CA PRO A 139 12.10 -5.79 12.99
C PRO A 139 10.63 -6.20 13.12
N THR A 140 9.95 -5.75 14.18
CA THR A 140 8.52 -6.02 14.39
C THR A 140 7.61 -5.26 13.42
N SER A 141 8.15 -4.35 12.62
CA SER A 141 7.42 -3.71 11.51
C SER A 141 7.18 -4.66 10.35
N VAL A 142 8.00 -5.72 10.23
CA VAL A 142 7.87 -6.74 9.20
C VAL A 142 6.70 -7.65 9.55
N ILE A 143 5.81 -7.84 8.59
CA ILE A 143 4.61 -8.68 8.66
C ILE A 143 4.67 -9.87 7.70
N GLU A 144 5.55 -9.82 6.69
CA GLU A 144 5.63 -10.84 5.64
C GLU A 144 7.08 -11.19 5.28
N ILE A 145 7.32 -12.48 5.03
CA ILE A 145 8.59 -13.00 4.51
C ILE A 145 8.31 -13.76 3.22
N GLY A 146 8.84 -13.25 2.11
CA GLY A 146 8.63 -13.81 0.78
C GLY A 146 9.35 -15.14 0.55
N ASP A 147 8.94 -15.79 -0.54
CA ASP A 147 9.45 -17.08 -1.00
C ASP A 147 10.97 -17.15 -1.04
N TRP A 148 11.52 -18.27 -0.55
CA TRP A 148 12.95 -18.58 -0.59
C TRP A 148 13.87 -17.50 0.01
N CYS A 149 13.33 -16.61 0.85
CA CYS A 149 14.03 -15.43 1.36
C CYS A 149 15.41 -15.78 1.97
N PHE A 150 15.50 -16.86 2.76
CA PHE A 150 16.74 -17.34 3.40
C PHE A 150 17.32 -18.62 2.78
N TYR A 151 16.92 -18.96 1.55
CA TYR A 151 17.37 -20.19 0.92
C TYR A 151 18.88 -20.17 0.65
N LYS A 152 19.56 -21.30 0.94
CA LYS A 152 21.02 -21.47 0.85
C LYS A 152 21.84 -20.47 1.70
N CYS A 153 21.28 -19.90 2.76
CA CYS A 153 22.07 -19.21 3.78
C CYS A 153 22.83 -20.22 4.66
N SER A 154 23.91 -20.81 4.14
CA SER A 154 24.60 -21.97 4.76
C SER A 154 25.22 -21.73 6.13
N SER A 155 25.53 -20.47 6.48
CA SER A 155 26.08 -20.13 7.81
C SER A 155 25.01 -19.64 8.79
N LEU A 156 23.74 -19.57 8.39
CA LEU A 156 22.66 -19.03 9.21
C LEU A 156 22.34 -20.02 10.34
N ILE A 157 22.65 -19.64 11.57
CA ILE A 157 22.54 -20.51 12.74
C ILE A 157 21.09 -20.51 13.25
N SER A 158 20.48 -19.33 13.31
CA SER A 158 19.13 -19.14 13.83
C SER A 158 18.52 -17.85 13.29
N ILE A 159 17.20 -17.85 13.16
CA ILE A 159 16.40 -16.65 12.89
C ILE A 159 15.39 -16.49 14.01
N ASN A 160 15.37 -15.32 14.65
CA ASN A 160 14.30 -14.96 15.57
C ASN A 160 13.13 -14.39 14.75
N ILE A 161 12.06 -15.16 14.59
CA ILE A 161 10.85 -14.72 13.90
C ILE A 161 9.99 -13.89 14.88
N PRO A 162 9.75 -12.60 14.62
CA PRO A 162 8.90 -11.79 15.47
C PRO A 162 7.43 -12.21 15.33
N SER A 163 6.64 -12.02 16.39
CA SER A 163 5.20 -12.35 16.40
C SER A 163 4.36 -11.46 15.48
N SER A 164 4.95 -10.43 14.90
CA SER A 164 4.31 -9.56 13.90
C SER A 164 4.15 -10.24 12.54
N ILE A 165 4.90 -11.31 12.26
CA ILE A 165 4.80 -12.04 11.00
C ILE A 165 3.46 -12.76 10.93
N THR A 166 2.66 -12.44 9.90
CA THR A 166 1.36 -13.04 9.62
C THR A 166 1.36 -13.88 8.36
N SER A 167 2.38 -13.75 7.50
CA SER A 167 2.48 -14.45 6.21
C SER A 167 3.90 -14.92 5.89
N PHE A 168 3.97 -16.09 5.24
CA PHE A 168 5.16 -16.64 4.61
C PHE A 168 4.81 -17.03 3.16
N GLY A 169 5.71 -16.71 2.22
CA GLY A 169 5.68 -17.25 0.85
C GLY A 169 5.83 -18.76 0.84
#